data_AF-A0A7C1SVF5-F1
#
_entry.id   AF-A0A7C1SVF5-F1
#
_cell.length_a   1.000
_cell.length_b   1.000
_cell.length_c   1.000
_cell.angle_alpha   90.00
_cell.angle_beta   90.00
_cell.angle_gamma   90.00
#
_symmetry.space_group_name_H-M   'P 1'
#
loop_
_entity.id
_entity.type
_entity.pdbx_description
1 polymer ?
#
loop_
_entity_poly.entity_id
_entity_poly.type
_entity_poly.pdbx_seq_one_letter_code
_entity_poly.pdbx_strand_id
1 'polypeptide(L)'
;MTRIRAISAGLGAFLITSLAASVLLAGEAAERSDLTPKDKARVASVTRPTEDFSKAEGFELMQGGAGTSPRGVSADSFSDFSANITFAEEEEFKLGNALFCKLWVSSPSSTQASDGLGPLFNARACQSCHLKDGRGHPPEGDRDHTSMFFRLARPAATTEEQAKLDRLDAASLPDPVYGGQLQDQAIPGMAAEGRMAITYVEQTVNLSGGETVTLRRPSYSVSDLNYGPLDPTTTLSPRIANPMIGLGLIEAIPEEDIRALADPDDLDGDGISGKAQRARDHRTGEIKLGRFGWKAQNASVRDQSSSAFAGDIGISTPDDPRHFGDCTEKQTACFDAATGVQPRLGDTEAPDPVLELVTFYAKNLAVPKRRDVDDAQVLRGKEVFYASGCTACHRPKFVTSRKAENKAQAFQLIWPYS
;
A
#
# COMPACT_ATOMS: atom_id res chain seq x y z
N MET A 1 -19.27 -2.43 78.11
CA MET A 1 -20.37 -3.24 78.66
C MET A 1 -21.27 -3.68 77.50
N THR A 2 -21.44 -5.00 77.33
CA THR A 2 -22.65 -5.69 76.81
C THR A 2 -23.12 -5.38 75.38
N ARG A 3 -22.78 -6.18 74.35
CA ARG A 3 -23.40 -7.43 73.84
C ARG A 3 -24.84 -7.33 73.26
N ILE A 4 -24.93 -7.64 71.94
CA ILE A 4 -25.92 -8.52 71.26
C ILE A 4 -27.32 -7.89 71.05
N ARG A 5 -28.01 -7.85 69.88
CA ARG A 5 -28.39 -8.88 68.87
C ARG A 5 -29.09 -8.22 67.67
N ALA A 6 -29.10 -8.89 66.52
CA ALA A 6 -29.77 -8.52 65.27
C ALA A 6 -31.31 -8.66 65.31
N ILE A 7 -32.03 -7.99 64.39
CA ILE A 7 -33.10 -8.52 63.49
C ILE A 7 -33.64 -7.41 62.54
N SER A 8 -33.44 -7.68 61.25
CA SER A 8 -34.31 -7.55 60.06
C SER A 8 -35.10 -6.27 59.65
N ALA A 9 -34.92 -5.99 58.35
CA ALA A 9 -35.90 -5.64 57.30
C ALA A 9 -36.22 -4.15 57.02
N GLY A 10 -36.01 -3.75 55.76
CA GLY A 10 -36.69 -2.59 55.15
C GLY A 10 -35.91 -1.84 54.09
N LEU A 11 -36.15 -2.18 52.83
CA LEU A 11 -35.81 -1.52 51.55
C LEU A 11 -35.49 0.00 51.58
N GLY A 12 -34.49 0.39 50.79
CA GLY A 12 -34.32 1.79 50.36
C GLY A 12 -33.05 2.04 49.55
N ALA A 13 -33.08 1.63 48.28
CA ALA A 13 -32.17 1.91 47.15
C ALA A 13 -31.08 2.99 47.35
N PHE A 14 -29.81 2.68 47.07
CA PHE A 14 -28.86 3.66 46.51
C PHE A 14 -27.67 2.97 45.80
N LEU A 15 -27.53 3.30 44.51
CA LEU A 15 -26.38 3.19 43.60
C LEU A 15 -25.58 1.86 43.54
N ILE A 16 -25.92 1.03 42.55
CA ILE A 16 -24.96 0.08 41.95
C ILE A 16 -24.04 0.91 41.05
N THR A 17 -22.76 0.96 41.42
CA THR A 17 -21.66 1.42 40.58
C THR A 17 -21.57 0.53 39.34
N SER A 18 -21.92 1.09 38.19
CA SER A 18 -21.77 0.48 36.87
C SER A 18 -20.28 0.39 36.50
N LEU A 19 -19.64 -0.71 36.87
CA LEU A 19 -18.37 -1.15 36.29
C LEU A 19 -18.68 -2.03 35.09
N ALA A 20 -19.16 -1.44 34.00
CA ALA A 20 -19.42 -2.14 32.74
C ALA A 20 -19.37 -1.16 31.57
N ALA A 21 -18.17 -0.72 31.20
CA ALA A 21 -17.95 0.00 29.94
C ALA A 21 -16.46 -0.05 29.54
N SER A 22 -16.02 -1.22 29.06
CA SER A 22 -14.84 -1.35 28.18
C SER A 22 -14.66 -2.81 27.76
N VAL A 23 -15.65 -3.36 27.05
CA VAL A 23 -15.46 -4.55 26.20
C VAL A 23 -16.18 -4.24 24.89
N LEU A 24 -15.49 -3.53 23.99
CA LEU A 24 -15.88 -3.42 22.60
C LEU A 24 -14.61 -3.25 21.78
N LEU A 25 -14.45 -4.18 20.83
CA LEU A 25 -13.41 -4.28 19.78
C LEU A 25 -12.18 -5.14 20.08
N ALA A 26 -12.35 -6.29 20.74
CA ALA A 26 -11.71 -7.50 20.23
C ALA A 26 -12.73 -8.11 19.25
N GLY A 27 -12.60 -7.80 17.95
CA GLY A 27 -13.44 -8.46 16.96
C GLY A 27 -13.19 -9.96 17.04
N GLU A 28 -14.24 -10.77 17.22
CA GLU A 28 -14.13 -12.20 17.00
C GLU A 28 -13.43 -12.39 15.64
N ALA A 29 -12.31 -13.12 15.63
CA ALA A 29 -11.63 -13.47 14.40
C ALA A 29 -12.64 -14.23 13.54
N ALA A 30 -13.25 -13.53 12.58
CA ALA A 30 -14.25 -14.13 11.71
C ALA A 30 -13.57 -15.29 10.99
N GLU A 31 -14.11 -16.50 11.12
CA GLU A 31 -13.55 -17.64 10.39
C GLU A 31 -13.83 -17.48 8.89
N ARG A 32 -12.88 -17.93 8.07
CA ARG A 32 -13.03 -18.01 6.62
C ARG A 32 -14.33 -18.69 6.20
N SER A 33 -15.24 -17.89 5.62
CA SER A 33 -16.54 -18.33 5.12
C SER A 33 -16.47 -18.99 3.74
N ASP A 34 -15.31 -18.92 3.08
CA ASP A 34 -15.09 -19.44 1.74
C ASP A 34 -14.63 -20.91 1.72
N LEU A 35 -14.29 -21.50 2.87
CA LEU A 35 -13.66 -22.82 2.96
C LEU A 35 -14.59 -23.91 3.53
N THR A 36 -14.54 -25.10 2.93
CA THR A 36 -15.07 -26.33 3.54
C THR A 36 -14.20 -26.78 4.73
N PRO A 37 -14.70 -27.60 5.68
CA PRO A 37 -13.88 -28.12 6.78
C PRO A 37 -12.61 -28.85 6.30
N LYS A 38 -12.70 -29.58 5.18
CA LYS A 38 -11.56 -30.24 4.54
C LYS A 38 -10.53 -29.21 4.05
N ASP A 39 -10.98 -28.14 3.42
CA ASP A 39 -10.09 -27.08 2.93
C ASP A 39 -9.47 -26.28 4.07
N LYS A 40 -10.20 -25.99 5.15
CA LYS A 40 -9.66 -25.35 6.36
C LYS A 40 -8.48 -26.13 6.91
N ALA A 41 -8.63 -27.46 7.07
CA ALA A 41 -7.54 -28.33 7.53
C ALA A 41 -6.36 -28.35 6.55
N ARG A 42 -6.63 -28.32 5.23
CA ARG A 42 -5.58 -28.24 4.21
C ARG A 42 -4.81 -26.92 4.28
N VAL A 43 -5.52 -25.79 4.37
CA VAL A 43 -4.92 -24.45 4.47
C VAL A 43 -4.02 -24.38 5.70
N ALA A 44 -4.53 -24.74 6.88
CA ALA A 44 -3.75 -24.74 8.12
C ALA A 44 -2.47 -25.60 8.02
N SER A 45 -2.55 -26.75 7.33
CA SER A 45 -1.39 -27.63 7.12
C SER A 45 -0.33 -26.99 6.22
N VAL A 46 -0.73 -26.39 5.10
CA VAL A 46 0.25 -25.84 4.12
C VAL A 46 0.82 -24.48 4.53
N THR A 47 0.10 -23.69 5.34
CA THR A 47 0.59 -22.38 5.80
C THR A 47 1.40 -22.45 7.09
N ARG A 48 1.40 -23.58 7.81
CA ARG A 48 2.21 -23.76 9.03
C ARG A 48 3.69 -23.46 8.77
N PRO A 49 4.39 -22.67 9.60
CA PRO A 49 5.82 -22.43 9.47
C PRO A 49 6.62 -23.74 9.37
N THR A 50 7.67 -23.78 8.53
CA THR A 50 8.53 -24.96 8.45
C THR A 50 9.46 -25.05 9.65
N GLU A 51 9.79 -26.27 10.02
CA GLU A 51 10.85 -26.63 10.97
C GLU A 51 11.99 -27.41 10.28
N ASP A 52 11.81 -27.78 9.01
CA ASP A 52 12.82 -28.44 8.18
C ASP A 52 13.43 -27.42 7.22
N PHE A 53 14.71 -27.12 7.43
CA PHE A 53 15.52 -26.23 6.60
C PHE A 53 16.56 -26.99 5.78
N SER A 54 16.50 -28.33 5.73
CA SER A 54 17.42 -29.14 4.93
C SER A 54 17.07 -29.17 3.44
N LYS A 55 15.88 -28.67 3.08
CA LYS A 55 15.33 -28.65 1.72
C LYS A 55 14.28 -27.56 1.58
N ALA A 56 13.96 -27.21 0.33
CA ALA A 56 12.83 -26.36 0.03
C ALA A 56 11.50 -27.06 0.38
N GLU A 57 10.52 -26.28 0.83
CA GLU A 57 9.15 -26.74 1.00
C GLU A 57 8.49 -27.00 -0.35
N GLY A 58 7.47 -27.87 -0.35
CA GLY A 58 6.66 -28.11 -1.55
C GLY A 58 6.11 -26.80 -2.09
N PHE A 59 6.30 -26.58 -3.40
CA PHE A 59 5.88 -25.39 -4.14
C PHE A 59 6.59 -24.08 -3.78
N GLU A 60 7.62 -24.07 -2.91
CA GLU A 60 8.36 -22.85 -2.55
C GLU A 60 9.08 -22.18 -3.74
N LEU A 61 9.38 -22.96 -4.79
CA LEU A 61 9.86 -22.44 -6.09
C LEU A 61 8.83 -21.53 -6.77
N MET A 62 7.54 -21.81 -6.57
CA MET A 62 6.41 -21.20 -7.27
C MET A 62 5.70 -20.18 -6.36
N GLN A 63 6.41 -19.09 -6.01
CA GLN A 63 5.99 -18.17 -4.94
C GLN A 63 4.65 -17.45 -5.19
N GLY A 64 4.21 -17.33 -6.44
CA GLY A 64 2.90 -16.79 -6.82
C GLY A 64 1.84 -17.86 -7.09
N GLY A 65 2.05 -19.10 -6.65
CA GLY A 65 1.19 -20.24 -6.98
C GLY A 65 1.22 -20.55 -8.49
N ALA A 66 0.07 -20.93 -9.04
CA ALA A 66 -0.08 -21.23 -10.46
C ALA A 66 0.18 -20.01 -11.39
N GLY A 67 0.11 -18.79 -10.85
CA GLY A 67 0.41 -17.56 -11.59
C GLY A 67 1.90 -17.22 -11.66
N THR A 68 2.78 -17.98 -11.00
CA THR A 68 4.24 -17.73 -11.02
C THR A 68 4.79 -17.71 -12.44
N SER A 69 5.60 -16.71 -12.79
CA SER A 69 6.22 -16.65 -14.12
C SER A 69 7.16 -17.84 -14.33
N PRO A 70 7.01 -18.61 -15.41
CA PRO A 70 7.90 -19.72 -15.69
C PRO A 70 9.23 -19.29 -16.33
N ARG A 71 9.35 -18.02 -16.73
CA ARG A 71 10.47 -17.50 -17.53
C ARG A 71 11.75 -17.41 -16.71
N GLY A 72 12.88 -17.42 -17.42
CA GLY A 72 14.20 -17.27 -16.82
C GLY A 72 14.45 -15.85 -16.32
N VAL A 73 15.51 -15.69 -15.53
CA VAL A 73 15.93 -14.39 -15.00
C VAL A 73 16.35 -13.46 -16.14
N SER A 74 15.80 -12.25 -16.15
CA SER A 74 16.12 -11.19 -17.11
C SER A 74 15.87 -9.81 -16.48
N ALA A 75 16.19 -8.75 -17.21
CA ALA A 75 15.85 -7.38 -16.82
C ALA A 75 14.33 -7.12 -16.77
N ASP A 76 13.52 -8.01 -17.34
CA ASP A 76 12.07 -7.89 -17.43
C ASP A 76 11.35 -8.92 -16.53
N SER A 77 12.05 -9.56 -15.59
CA SER A 77 11.46 -10.61 -14.75
C SER A 77 10.21 -10.17 -13.99
N PHE A 78 10.07 -8.88 -13.68
CA PHE A 78 8.90 -8.32 -13.00
C PHE A 78 7.78 -7.85 -13.94
N SER A 79 8.01 -7.86 -15.25
CA SER A 79 7.08 -7.40 -16.29
C SER A 79 6.33 -8.55 -16.98
N ASP A 80 6.45 -9.77 -16.46
CA ASP A 80 5.73 -10.93 -16.96
C ASP A 80 4.28 -10.94 -16.45
N PHE A 81 3.35 -11.42 -17.26
CA PHE A 81 1.98 -11.67 -16.84
C PHE A 81 1.85 -13.01 -16.09
N SER A 82 0.87 -13.10 -15.20
CA SER A 82 0.52 -14.31 -14.45
C SER A 82 0.32 -15.51 -15.37
N ALA A 83 1.04 -16.61 -15.13
CA ALA A 83 1.12 -17.74 -16.06
C ALA A 83 -0.20 -18.52 -16.29
N ASN A 84 -1.22 -18.27 -15.46
CA ASN A 84 -2.51 -18.96 -15.48
C ASN A 84 -3.68 -18.08 -15.93
N ILE A 85 -3.40 -16.92 -16.54
CA ILE A 85 -4.43 -16.14 -17.26
C ILE A 85 -4.68 -16.74 -18.65
N THR A 86 -5.84 -16.43 -19.22
CA THR A 86 -6.23 -16.87 -20.57
C THR A 86 -5.51 -16.06 -21.66
N PHE A 87 -5.52 -16.56 -22.90
CA PHE A 87 -4.92 -15.84 -24.04
C PHE A 87 -5.59 -14.48 -24.29
N ALA A 88 -6.90 -14.35 -24.05
CA ALA A 88 -7.60 -13.06 -24.17
C ALA A 88 -7.14 -12.08 -23.08
N GLU A 89 -6.97 -12.57 -21.84
CA GLU A 89 -6.44 -11.77 -20.73
C GLU A 89 -4.97 -11.36 -20.95
N GLU A 90 -4.17 -12.11 -21.72
CA GLU A 90 -2.84 -11.64 -22.13
C GLU A 90 -2.89 -10.39 -23.01
N GLU A 91 -3.93 -10.24 -23.84
CA GLU A 91 -4.15 -9.03 -24.64
C GLU A 91 -4.50 -7.86 -23.72
N GLU A 92 -5.44 -8.05 -22.79
CA GLU A 92 -5.81 -7.03 -21.79
C GLU A 92 -4.59 -6.59 -20.96
N PHE A 93 -3.76 -7.53 -20.51
CA PHE A 93 -2.52 -7.24 -19.81
C PHE A 93 -1.58 -6.35 -20.64
N LYS A 94 -1.40 -6.65 -21.94
CA LYS A 94 -0.53 -5.86 -22.83
C LYS A 94 -1.09 -4.46 -23.09
N LEU A 95 -2.41 -4.32 -23.22
CA LEU A 95 -3.07 -3.02 -23.33
C LEU A 95 -2.91 -2.20 -22.04
N GLY A 96 -3.08 -2.83 -20.88
CA GLY A 96 -2.82 -2.22 -19.58
C GLY A 96 -1.37 -1.78 -19.41
N ASN A 97 -0.39 -2.59 -19.84
CA ASN A 97 1.02 -2.22 -19.86
C ASN A 97 1.28 -1.00 -20.76
N ALA A 98 0.67 -0.96 -21.95
CA ALA A 98 0.80 0.18 -22.86
C ALA A 98 0.31 1.48 -22.21
N LEU A 99 -0.78 1.42 -21.42
CA LEU A 99 -1.29 2.54 -20.63
C LEU A 99 -0.38 2.86 -19.41
N PHE A 100 0.16 1.86 -18.74
CA PHE A 100 1.09 2.02 -17.61
C PHE A 100 2.41 2.71 -18.01
N CYS A 101 2.90 2.40 -19.20
CA CYS A 101 4.10 2.99 -19.81
C CYS A 101 3.84 4.32 -20.53
N LYS A 102 2.57 4.71 -20.69
CA LYS A 102 2.18 5.86 -21.50
C LYS A 102 2.63 7.16 -20.85
N LEU A 103 3.39 7.96 -21.60
CA LEU A 103 3.71 9.33 -21.22
C LEU A 103 2.51 10.24 -21.48
N TRP A 104 1.93 10.75 -20.40
CA TRP A 104 0.91 11.79 -20.43
C TRP A 104 1.55 13.14 -20.80
N VAL A 105 0.79 13.99 -21.50
CA VAL A 105 1.21 15.34 -21.91
C VAL A 105 0.24 16.38 -21.36
N SER A 106 0.76 17.59 -21.13
CA SER A 106 0.01 18.71 -20.56
C SER A 106 -1.20 19.07 -21.40
N SER A 107 -2.33 19.31 -20.74
CA SER A 107 -3.56 19.76 -21.38
C SER A 107 -3.57 21.27 -21.67
N PRO A 108 -4.22 21.72 -22.76
CA PRO A 108 -4.78 20.90 -23.85
C PRO A 108 -3.69 20.43 -24.83
N SER A 109 -3.85 19.23 -25.39
CA SER A 109 -2.91 18.66 -26.35
C SER A 109 -3.54 18.41 -27.72
N SER A 110 -2.76 18.58 -28.80
CA SER A 110 -3.16 18.14 -30.14
C SER A 110 -3.25 16.62 -30.24
N THR A 111 -2.50 15.90 -29.39
CA THR A 111 -2.56 14.45 -29.29
C THR A 111 -3.52 14.05 -28.19
N GLN A 112 -4.82 14.09 -28.49
CA GLN A 112 -5.90 13.75 -27.55
C GLN A 112 -5.74 12.38 -26.90
N ALA A 113 -5.05 11.45 -27.55
CA ALA A 113 -4.79 10.12 -26.99
C ALA A 113 -3.83 10.16 -25.79
N SER A 114 -2.95 11.15 -25.65
CA SER A 114 -1.99 11.29 -24.53
C SER A 114 -2.26 12.48 -23.61
N ASP A 115 -3.34 13.20 -23.86
CA ASP A 115 -3.77 14.36 -23.09
C ASP A 115 -4.17 14.00 -21.65
N GLY A 116 -4.02 14.94 -20.73
CA GLY A 116 -4.51 14.82 -19.35
C GLY A 116 -3.47 14.97 -18.25
N LEU A 117 -2.18 15.14 -18.55
CA LEU A 117 -1.17 15.35 -17.50
C LEU A 117 -1.55 16.55 -16.64
N GLY A 118 -1.63 16.34 -15.32
CA GLY A 118 -2.01 17.39 -14.40
C GLY A 118 -0.99 18.55 -14.37
N PRO A 119 -1.39 19.75 -13.91
CA PRO A 119 -0.53 20.92 -13.98
C PRO A 119 0.68 20.83 -13.05
N LEU A 120 0.50 20.17 -11.91
CA LEU A 120 1.53 19.79 -10.94
C LEU A 120 1.51 18.26 -10.80
N PHE A 121 2.68 17.63 -10.86
CA PHE A 121 2.83 16.17 -10.85
C PHE A 121 4.22 15.76 -10.32
N ASN A 122 4.41 14.46 -10.06
CA ASN A 122 5.72 13.87 -9.77
C ASN A 122 6.28 13.08 -10.96
N ALA A 123 5.40 12.41 -11.72
CA ALA A 123 5.80 11.63 -12.89
C ALA A 123 4.77 11.68 -14.02
N ARG A 124 5.23 11.44 -15.25
CA ARG A 124 4.38 11.47 -16.45
C ARG A 124 3.84 10.11 -16.88
N ALA A 125 4.25 9.03 -16.22
CA ALA A 125 3.82 7.66 -16.45
C ALA A 125 4.12 6.81 -15.21
N CYS A 126 3.28 5.84 -14.89
CA CYS A 126 3.46 4.94 -13.75
C CYS A 126 4.83 4.24 -13.78
N GLN A 127 5.24 3.77 -14.96
CA GLN A 127 6.55 3.14 -15.21
C GLN A 127 7.75 4.02 -14.83
N SER A 128 7.60 5.36 -14.81
CA SER A 128 8.70 6.27 -14.45
C SER A 128 9.08 6.13 -12.97
N CYS A 129 8.10 5.86 -12.11
CA CYS A 129 8.32 5.58 -10.69
C CYS A 129 8.59 4.08 -10.46
N HIS A 130 7.86 3.22 -11.16
CA HIS A 130 7.93 1.76 -11.05
C HIS A 130 8.80 1.18 -12.16
N LEU A 131 10.11 1.51 -12.14
CA LEU A 131 11.03 1.11 -13.19
C LEU A 131 11.05 -0.41 -13.38
N LYS A 132 10.62 -0.86 -14.56
CA LYS A 132 10.47 -2.28 -14.93
C LYS A 132 9.64 -3.05 -13.89
N ASP A 133 8.56 -2.42 -13.41
CA ASP A 133 7.64 -2.95 -12.39
C ASP A 133 8.32 -3.24 -11.04
N GLY A 134 9.56 -2.78 -10.89
CA GLY A 134 10.41 -2.96 -9.73
C GLY A 134 10.21 -1.88 -8.68
N ARG A 135 11.05 -1.97 -7.65
CA ARG A 135 11.13 -0.98 -6.58
C ARG A 135 11.84 0.27 -7.09
N GLY A 136 11.35 1.43 -6.68
CA GLY A 136 12.06 2.70 -6.85
C GLY A 136 13.33 2.78 -5.99
N HIS A 137 14.02 3.90 -6.07
CA HIS A 137 15.23 4.21 -5.31
C HIS A 137 15.16 5.62 -4.74
N PRO A 138 15.88 5.90 -3.63
CA PRO A 138 16.10 7.27 -3.22
C PRO A 138 17.04 7.98 -4.22
N PRO A 139 17.05 9.32 -4.21
CA PRO A 139 18.08 10.09 -4.91
C PRO A 139 19.46 9.82 -4.29
N GLU A 140 20.45 9.51 -5.13
CA GLU A 140 21.83 9.20 -4.70
C GLU A 140 22.83 10.30 -5.08
N GLY A 141 22.43 11.56 -4.91
CA GLY A 141 23.27 12.73 -5.22
C GLY A 141 23.24 13.15 -6.69
N ASP A 142 22.53 12.40 -7.54
CA ASP A 142 22.06 12.88 -8.84
C ASP A 142 20.73 13.64 -8.69
N ARG A 143 20.23 14.14 -9.82
CA ARG A 143 18.95 14.87 -9.88
C ARG A 143 17.75 13.94 -10.10
N ASP A 144 17.94 12.62 -10.07
CA ASP A 144 16.84 11.70 -10.28
C ASP A 144 16.09 11.48 -8.96
N HIS A 145 14.94 12.13 -8.87
CA HIS A 145 14.03 12.01 -7.74
C HIS A 145 12.74 11.26 -8.13
N THR A 146 12.64 10.76 -9.37
CA THR A 146 11.37 10.37 -9.99
C THR A 146 10.61 9.31 -9.20
N SER A 147 11.31 8.34 -8.61
CA SER A 147 10.70 7.21 -7.90
C SER A 147 10.55 7.41 -6.38
N MET A 148 10.79 8.64 -5.89
CA MET A 148 10.65 8.99 -4.48
C MET A 148 9.99 10.38 -4.30
N PHE A 149 8.95 10.46 -3.47
CA PHE A 149 8.26 11.72 -3.15
C PHE A 149 8.04 11.91 -1.64
N PHE A 150 7.57 13.09 -1.24
CA PHE A 150 7.13 13.37 0.14
C PHE A 150 5.60 13.41 0.23
N ARG A 151 5.02 12.55 1.07
CA ARG A 151 3.67 12.81 1.61
C ARG A 151 3.76 13.92 2.64
N LEU A 152 2.80 14.84 2.58
CA LEU A 152 2.65 15.96 3.50
C LEU A 152 1.44 15.67 4.38
N ALA A 153 1.64 15.71 5.70
CA ALA A 153 0.56 15.51 6.64
C ALA A 153 0.73 16.36 7.90
N ARG A 154 -0.37 16.88 8.43
CA ARG A 154 -0.40 17.66 9.67
C ARG A 154 -1.38 17.06 10.70
N PRO A 155 -1.23 17.36 12.00
CA PRO A 155 -2.22 17.01 13.00
C PRO A 155 -3.54 17.77 12.79
N ALA A 156 -4.62 17.23 13.37
CA ALA A 156 -5.90 17.92 13.44
C ALA A 156 -5.80 19.15 14.35
N ALA A 157 -6.25 20.30 13.86
CA ALA A 157 -6.33 21.54 14.61
C ALA A 157 -7.73 21.75 15.22
N THR A 158 -8.75 21.08 14.69
CA THR A 158 -10.15 21.22 15.13
C THR A 158 -10.78 19.85 15.41
N THR A 159 -11.87 19.87 16.18
CA THR A 159 -12.68 18.67 16.43
C THR A 159 -13.32 18.12 15.15
N GLU A 160 -13.62 18.99 14.18
CA GLU A 160 -14.15 18.57 12.88
C GLU A 160 -13.09 17.82 12.07
N GLU A 161 -11.87 18.34 12.03
CA GLU A 161 -10.73 17.68 11.38
C GLU A 161 -10.39 16.34 12.04
N GLN A 162 -10.42 16.28 13.37
CA GLN A 162 -10.24 15.02 14.09
C GLN A 162 -11.33 14.01 13.72
N ALA A 163 -12.59 14.47 13.67
CA ALA A 163 -13.70 13.61 13.29
C ALA A 163 -13.60 13.08 11.85
N LYS A 164 -12.97 13.83 10.91
CA LYS A 164 -12.66 13.34 9.56
C LYS A 164 -11.68 12.17 9.59
N LEU A 165 -10.64 12.26 10.42
CA LEU A 165 -9.68 11.15 10.59
C LEU A 165 -10.33 9.95 11.27
N ASP A 166 -11.11 10.16 12.32
CA ASP A 166 -11.78 9.08 13.07
C ASP A 166 -12.78 8.32 12.20
N ARG A 167 -13.48 9.03 11.32
CA ARG A 167 -14.37 8.43 10.32
C ARG A 167 -13.64 7.87 9.10
N LEU A 168 -12.33 8.08 8.95
CA LEU A 168 -11.58 7.74 7.73
C LEU A 168 -12.15 8.42 6.48
N ASP A 169 -12.63 9.65 6.61
CA ASP A 169 -12.99 10.50 5.46
C ASP A 169 -11.71 10.94 4.71
N ALA A 170 -10.59 10.99 5.42
CA ALA A 170 -9.25 11.16 4.86
C ALA A 170 -8.25 10.28 5.65
N ALA A 171 -7.27 9.69 4.97
CA ALA A 171 -6.21 8.91 5.62
C ALA A 171 -5.25 9.77 6.45
N SER A 172 -5.09 11.04 6.07
CA SER A 172 -4.31 12.06 6.78
C SER A 172 -4.81 13.45 6.39
N LEU A 173 -4.55 14.45 7.23
CA LEU A 173 -4.85 15.84 6.89
C LEU A 173 -3.69 16.45 6.10
N PRO A 174 -3.96 17.04 4.91
CA PRO A 174 -2.92 17.59 4.05
C PRO A 174 -2.36 18.92 4.57
N ASP A 175 -1.22 19.32 4.02
CA ASP A 175 -0.74 20.70 4.13
C ASP A 175 -1.77 21.66 3.47
N PRO A 176 -2.12 22.79 4.09
CA PRO A 176 -3.14 23.70 3.59
C PRO A 176 -2.72 24.54 2.37
N VAL A 177 -1.46 24.46 1.94
CA VAL A 177 -0.91 25.13 0.76
C VAL A 177 -0.57 24.10 -0.32
N TYR A 178 0.07 23.00 0.07
CA TYR A 178 0.70 22.04 -0.84
C TYR A 178 -0.03 20.69 -0.93
N GLY A 179 -1.20 20.54 -0.32
CA GLY A 179 -1.96 19.30 -0.42
C GLY A 179 -1.34 18.14 0.37
N GLY A 180 -1.64 16.91 -0.05
CA GLY A 180 -1.21 15.68 0.63
C GLY A 180 0.15 15.15 0.15
N GLN A 181 0.71 15.72 -0.91
CA GLN A 181 1.92 15.26 -1.56
C GLN A 181 2.63 16.41 -2.28
N LEU A 182 3.93 16.55 -2.03
CA LEU A 182 4.75 17.56 -2.70
C LEU A 182 4.92 17.20 -4.19
N GLN A 183 4.47 18.08 -5.08
CA GLN A 183 4.58 17.98 -6.54
C GLN A 183 5.83 18.73 -7.03
N ASP A 184 6.89 18.00 -7.35
CA ASP A 184 8.21 18.56 -7.71
C ASP A 184 8.38 18.84 -9.21
N GLN A 185 7.37 18.55 -10.03
CA GLN A 185 7.29 18.90 -11.44
C GLN A 185 6.05 19.72 -11.76
N ALA A 186 6.11 20.47 -12.85
CA ALA A 186 5.00 21.26 -13.35
C ALA A 186 4.99 21.29 -14.89
N ILE A 187 3.82 21.58 -15.46
CA ILE A 187 3.67 21.81 -16.90
C ILE A 187 4.40 23.10 -17.33
N PRO A 188 4.74 23.25 -18.63
CA PRO A 188 5.40 24.46 -19.12
C PRO A 188 4.63 25.73 -18.78
N GLY A 189 5.34 26.74 -18.25
CA GLY A 189 4.74 28.00 -17.83
C GLY A 189 4.24 28.03 -16.39
N MET A 190 4.33 26.92 -15.65
CA MET A 190 3.99 26.83 -14.23
C MET A 190 5.23 26.47 -13.40
N ALA A 191 5.28 26.95 -12.16
CA ALA A 191 6.33 26.57 -11.21
C ALA A 191 5.93 25.28 -10.48
N ALA A 192 6.87 24.36 -10.29
CA ALA A 192 6.69 23.23 -9.38
C ALA A 192 6.51 23.73 -7.94
N GLU A 193 6.00 22.89 -7.03
CA GLU A 193 5.74 23.31 -5.66
C GLU A 193 7.00 23.63 -4.87
N GLY A 194 8.03 22.83 -5.09
CA GLY A 194 9.33 22.93 -4.46
C GLY A 194 10.21 21.76 -4.88
N ARG A 195 11.35 21.58 -4.22
CA ARG A 195 12.26 20.47 -4.45
C ARG A 195 12.48 19.66 -3.19
N MET A 196 12.45 18.34 -3.34
CA MET A 196 12.92 17.42 -2.31
C MET A 196 14.41 17.67 -2.05
N ALA A 197 14.77 17.81 -0.78
CA ALA A 197 16.16 17.85 -0.33
C ALA A 197 16.41 16.79 0.76
N ILE A 198 17.46 16.01 0.58
CA ILE A 198 17.89 14.96 1.52
C ILE A 198 19.36 15.21 1.88
N THR A 199 19.65 15.26 3.17
CA THR A 199 21.02 15.27 3.68
C THR A 199 21.27 14.02 4.50
N TYR A 200 22.49 13.50 4.48
CA TYR A 200 22.86 12.29 5.21
C TYR A 200 23.97 12.60 6.21
N VAL A 201 23.81 12.07 7.42
CA VAL A 201 24.88 12.01 8.42
C VAL A 201 25.33 10.56 8.54
N GLU A 202 26.62 10.31 8.33
CA GLU A 202 27.21 8.99 8.50
C GLU A 202 27.38 8.65 9.99
N GLN A 203 27.09 7.40 10.34
CA GLN A 203 27.22 6.87 11.69
C GLN A 203 27.86 5.48 11.64
N THR A 204 28.99 5.31 12.31
CA THR A 204 29.66 4.02 12.43
C THR A 204 28.99 3.17 13.50
N VAL A 205 28.67 1.92 13.16
CA VAL A 205 28.08 0.93 14.06
C VAL A 205 28.96 -0.32 14.10
N ASN A 206 29.22 -0.81 15.30
CA ASN A 206 29.92 -2.08 15.52
C ASN A 206 28.91 -3.23 15.45
N LEU A 207 29.21 -4.24 14.64
CA LEU A 207 28.45 -5.47 14.57
C LEU A 207 28.93 -6.47 15.62
N SER A 208 28.10 -7.46 15.93
CA SER A 208 28.39 -8.48 16.94
C SER A 208 29.61 -9.36 16.63
N GLY A 209 30.06 -9.42 15.37
CA GLY A 209 31.27 -10.14 14.94
C GLY A 209 32.57 -9.33 15.04
N GLY A 210 32.50 -8.08 15.52
CA GLY A 210 33.64 -7.17 15.61
C GLY A 210 33.90 -6.36 14.33
N GLU A 211 33.14 -6.59 13.26
CA GLU A 211 33.15 -5.73 12.09
C GLU A 211 32.49 -4.38 12.38
N THR A 212 32.85 -3.37 11.58
CA THR A 212 32.24 -2.04 11.63
C THR A 212 31.56 -1.74 10.29
N VAL A 213 30.35 -1.21 10.34
CA VAL A 213 29.62 -0.71 9.17
C VAL A 213 29.31 0.77 9.32
N THR A 214 29.23 1.48 8.20
CA THR A 214 28.78 2.88 8.18
C THR A 214 27.33 2.93 7.73
N LEU A 215 26.45 3.40 8.61
CA LEU A 215 25.04 3.67 8.31
C LEU A 215 24.86 5.14 7.93
N ARG A 216 23.84 5.43 7.11
CA ARG A 216 23.44 6.79 6.76
C ARG A 216 22.14 7.15 7.46
N ARG A 217 22.13 8.23 8.24
CA ARG A 217 20.93 8.79 8.84
C ARG A 217 20.44 9.98 7.98
N PRO A 218 19.28 9.85 7.29
CA PRO A 218 18.77 10.92 6.47
C PRO A 218 18.13 12.04 7.30
N SER A 219 18.12 13.25 6.73
CA SER A 219 17.31 14.39 7.17
C SER A 219 16.64 15.01 5.94
N TYR A 220 15.33 15.21 6.04
CA TYR A 220 14.46 15.58 4.92
C TYR A 220 14.00 17.03 5.06
N SER A 221 13.99 17.76 3.95
CA SER A 221 13.50 19.14 3.86
C SER A 221 12.99 19.44 2.46
N VAL A 222 12.24 20.54 2.31
CA VAL A 222 11.83 21.05 1.00
C VAL A 222 12.53 22.39 0.76
N SER A 223 13.14 22.55 -0.40
CA SER A 223 13.72 23.83 -0.86
C SER A 223 12.89 24.44 -1.98
N ASP A 224 13.16 25.71 -2.30
CA ASP A 224 12.56 26.43 -3.45
C ASP A 224 11.01 26.40 -3.49
N LEU A 225 10.38 26.55 -2.32
CA LEU A 225 8.91 26.60 -2.19
C LEU A 225 8.32 27.79 -2.96
N ASN A 226 7.43 27.52 -3.94
CA ASN A 226 6.90 28.55 -4.84
C ASN A 226 5.53 29.13 -4.45
N TYR A 227 4.84 28.55 -3.46
CA TYR A 227 3.48 28.93 -3.06
C TYR A 227 3.38 29.43 -1.61
N GLY A 228 4.53 29.78 -1.01
CA GLY A 228 4.64 30.22 0.38
C GLY A 228 5.21 29.15 1.31
N PRO A 229 5.31 29.41 2.62
CA PRO A 229 5.82 28.42 3.56
C PRO A 229 4.85 27.25 3.73
N LEU A 230 5.40 26.05 3.99
CA LEU A 230 4.63 24.93 4.55
C LEU A 230 4.00 25.33 5.88
N ASP A 231 2.89 24.70 6.25
CA ASP A 231 2.39 24.82 7.62
C ASP A 231 3.45 24.31 8.61
N PRO A 232 3.72 25.03 9.72
CA PRO A 232 4.77 24.65 10.66
C PRO A 232 4.52 23.30 11.36
N THR A 233 3.30 22.77 11.29
CA THR A 233 2.93 21.45 11.82
C THR A 233 2.96 20.34 10.76
N THR A 234 3.23 20.68 9.50
CA THR A 234 3.38 19.71 8.42
C THR A 234 4.61 18.83 8.65
N THR A 235 4.39 17.52 8.58
CA THR A 235 5.42 16.48 8.62
C THR A 235 5.69 15.95 7.22
N LEU A 236 6.97 15.73 6.93
CA LEU A 236 7.42 15.14 5.67
C LEU A 236 7.57 13.62 5.83
N SER A 237 6.86 12.86 5.00
CA SER A 237 6.97 11.40 4.99
C SER A 237 7.53 10.91 3.64
N PRO A 238 8.82 10.51 3.58
CA PRO A 238 9.44 9.96 2.38
C PRO A 238 8.79 8.65 1.94
N ARG A 239 8.43 8.55 0.66
CA ARG A 239 7.85 7.35 0.03
C ARG A 239 8.63 7.01 -1.22
N ILE A 240 9.08 5.76 -1.32
CA ILE A 240 9.69 5.20 -2.53
C ILE A 240 8.67 4.30 -3.21
N ALA A 241 8.60 4.30 -4.54
CA ALA A 241 7.73 3.41 -5.28
C ALA A 241 7.94 1.92 -4.90
N ASN A 242 6.86 1.24 -4.54
CA ASN A 242 6.88 -0.19 -4.21
C ASN A 242 6.97 -1.05 -5.49
N PRO A 243 7.52 -2.27 -5.42
CA PRO A 243 7.43 -3.21 -6.55
C PRO A 243 5.98 -3.57 -6.85
N MET A 244 5.69 -3.86 -8.12
CA MET A 244 4.32 -4.08 -8.63
C MET A 244 3.92 -5.56 -8.75
N ILE A 245 4.87 -6.49 -8.62
CA ILE A 245 4.59 -7.92 -8.76
C ILE A 245 3.68 -8.46 -7.65
N GLY A 246 2.76 -9.35 -7.99
CA GLY A 246 1.96 -10.10 -7.03
C GLY A 246 0.89 -9.29 -6.28
N LEU A 247 0.62 -8.03 -6.63
CA LEU A 247 -0.35 -7.21 -5.92
C LEU A 247 -1.76 -7.81 -5.91
N GLY A 248 -2.19 -8.44 -7.02
CA GLY A 248 -3.48 -9.14 -7.06
C GLY A 248 -3.54 -10.36 -6.12
N LEU A 249 -2.40 -11.03 -5.87
CA LEU A 249 -2.33 -12.12 -4.90
C LEU A 249 -2.45 -11.60 -3.46
N ILE A 250 -1.85 -10.44 -3.16
CA ILE A 250 -1.99 -9.77 -1.86
C ILE A 250 -3.43 -9.28 -1.64
N GLU A 251 -4.07 -8.69 -2.65
CA GLU A 251 -5.49 -8.31 -2.57
C GLU A 251 -6.38 -9.52 -2.29
N ALA A 252 -6.04 -10.68 -2.87
CA ALA A 252 -6.79 -11.91 -2.72
C ALA A 252 -6.55 -12.64 -1.38
N ILE A 253 -5.68 -12.14 -0.48
CA ILE A 253 -5.57 -12.68 0.87
C ILE A 253 -6.87 -12.36 1.63
N PRO A 254 -7.54 -13.38 2.23
CA PRO A 254 -8.74 -13.16 3.03
C PRO A 254 -8.49 -12.16 4.15
N GLU A 255 -9.43 -11.25 4.36
CA GLU A 255 -9.32 -10.24 5.42
C GLU A 255 -9.26 -10.89 6.80
N GLU A 256 -9.98 -12.00 6.97
CA GLU A 256 -9.99 -12.85 8.16
C GLU A 256 -8.58 -13.31 8.54
N ASP A 257 -7.80 -13.77 7.57
CA ASP A 257 -6.44 -14.29 7.78
C ASP A 257 -5.47 -13.17 8.20
N ILE A 258 -5.68 -11.92 7.75
CA ILE A 258 -4.86 -10.77 8.17
C ILE A 258 -5.30 -10.25 9.54
N ARG A 259 -6.61 -10.19 9.80
CA ARG A 259 -7.15 -9.74 11.10
C ARG A 259 -6.79 -10.69 12.23
N ALA A 260 -6.72 -11.99 11.95
CA ALA A 260 -6.28 -13.00 12.92
C ALA A 260 -4.82 -12.82 13.38
N LEU A 261 -4.02 -12.02 12.66
CA LEU A 261 -2.64 -11.69 13.02
C LEU A 261 -2.50 -10.38 13.81
N ALA A 262 -3.60 -9.66 14.03
CA ALA A 262 -3.56 -8.43 14.80
C ALA A 262 -3.44 -8.76 16.29
N ASP A 263 -2.38 -8.25 16.91
CA ASP A 263 -2.17 -8.27 18.35
C ASP A 263 -1.82 -6.85 18.82
N PRO A 264 -2.80 -5.94 18.91
CA PRO A 264 -2.54 -4.54 19.25
C PRO A 264 -2.00 -4.33 20.67
N ASP A 265 -2.23 -5.30 21.57
CA ASP A 265 -1.96 -5.22 22.99
C ASP A 265 -0.81 -6.15 23.43
N ASP A 266 -0.13 -6.82 22.49
CA ASP A 266 1.00 -7.74 22.73
C ASP A 266 0.63 -8.82 23.76
N LEU A 267 -0.49 -9.50 23.52
CA LEU A 267 -1.08 -10.49 24.43
C LEU A 267 -0.23 -11.75 24.54
N ASP A 268 0.57 -12.07 23.52
CA ASP A 268 1.51 -13.20 23.56
C ASP A 268 2.90 -12.84 24.14
N GLY A 269 3.18 -11.55 24.31
CA GLY A 269 4.39 -11.03 24.95
C GLY A 269 5.66 -11.21 24.12
N ASP A 270 5.52 -11.29 22.80
CA ASP A 270 6.65 -11.38 21.87
C ASP A 270 7.26 -10.00 21.52
N GLY A 271 6.62 -8.91 21.98
CA GLY A 271 7.05 -7.53 21.77
C GLY A 271 6.53 -6.89 20.48
N ILE A 272 5.60 -7.56 19.76
CA ILE A 272 5.06 -7.11 18.47
C ILE A 272 3.59 -6.71 18.61
N SER A 273 3.33 -5.41 18.56
CA SER A 273 1.97 -4.88 18.67
C SER A 273 1.30 -4.62 17.31
N GLY A 274 1.05 -5.68 16.53
CA GLY A 274 0.52 -5.60 15.16
C GLY A 274 -0.92 -5.10 15.06
N LYS A 275 -1.24 -4.22 14.10
CA LYS A 275 -2.60 -3.67 13.88
C LYS A 275 -3.04 -3.81 12.44
N ALA A 276 -4.21 -4.41 12.23
CA ALA A 276 -4.88 -4.44 10.93
C ALA A 276 -5.38 -3.03 10.58
N GLN A 277 -4.82 -2.43 9.52
CA GLN A 277 -5.22 -1.11 9.07
C GLN A 277 -6.61 -1.09 8.46
N ARG A 278 -7.24 0.09 8.42
CA ARG A 278 -8.55 0.29 7.81
C ARG A 278 -8.44 1.40 6.78
N ALA A 279 -9.10 1.20 5.66
CA ALA A 279 -9.16 2.15 4.56
C ALA A 279 -10.59 2.29 4.08
N ARG A 280 -10.96 3.50 3.65
CA ARG A 280 -12.23 3.73 2.97
C ARG A 280 -12.05 3.41 1.48
N ASP A 281 -12.87 2.52 0.97
CA ASP A 281 -12.90 2.17 -0.46
C ASP A 281 -13.45 3.35 -1.26
N HIS A 282 -12.76 3.75 -2.33
CA HIS A 282 -13.09 4.98 -3.04
C HIS A 282 -14.43 4.87 -3.79
N ARG A 283 -14.74 3.68 -4.30
CA ARG A 283 -15.93 3.43 -5.13
C ARG A 283 -17.20 3.24 -4.31
N THR A 284 -17.11 2.52 -3.20
CA THR A 284 -18.26 2.14 -2.37
C THR A 284 -18.42 2.99 -1.13
N GLY A 285 -17.36 3.68 -0.69
CA GLY A 285 -17.33 4.40 0.57
C GLY A 285 -17.31 3.49 1.80
N GLU A 286 -17.27 2.17 1.65
CA GLU A 286 -17.21 1.23 2.78
C GLU A 286 -15.83 1.23 3.44
N ILE A 287 -15.79 0.99 4.76
CA ILE A 287 -14.53 0.76 5.46
C ILE A 287 -14.11 -0.70 5.30
N LYS A 288 -12.97 -0.92 4.65
CA LYS A 288 -12.37 -2.23 4.39
C LYS A 288 -11.00 -2.34 5.04
N LEU A 289 -10.43 -3.55 5.07
CA LEU A 289 -9.02 -3.71 5.44
C LEU A 289 -8.13 -2.91 4.47
N GLY A 290 -7.25 -2.09 5.03
CA GLY A 290 -6.21 -1.40 4.27
C GLY A 290 -5.09 -2.36 3.89
N ARG A 291 -4.58 -2.29 2.65
CA ARG A 291 -3.57 -3.22 2.12
C ARG A 291 -2.44 -2.54 1.36
N PHE A 292 -2.74 -1.49 0.61
CA PHE A 292 -1.81 -0.91 -0.36
C PHE A 292 -1.28 0.46 0.06
N GLY A 293 -0.09 0.78 -0.46
CA GLY A 293 0.73 1.90 -0.03
C GLY A 293 1.46 1.62 1.29
N TRP A 294 2.46 2.44 1.59
CA TRP A 294 3.33 2.25 2.77
C TRP A 294 2.63 2.33 4.14
N LYS A 295 1.40 2.85 4.21
CA LYS A 295 0.58 2.91 5.43
C LYS A 295 -0.72 2.10 5.28
N ALA A 296 -0.81 1.25 4.25
CA ALA A 296 -2.00 0.46 3.97
C ALA A 296 -3.27 1.32 3.90
N GLN A 297 -3.20 2.46 3.21
CA GLN A 297 -4.26 3.47 3.17
C GLN A 297 -5.27 3.25 2.02
N ASN A 298 -5.00 2.27 1.16
CA ASN A 298 -5.85 1.87 0.05
C ASN A 298 -6.28 0.40 0.24
N ALA A 299 -7.56 0.09 0.00
CA ALA A 299 -8.11 -1.24 0.25
C ALA A 299 -7.86 -2.22 -0.91
N SER A 300 -7.83 -1.70 -2.14
CA SER A 300 -7.64 -2.46 -3.38
C SER A 300 -6.54 -1.87 -4.27
N VAL A 301 -6.04 -2.67 -5.22
CA VAL A 301 -5.15 -2.25 -6.30
C VAL A 301 -5.82 -1.19 -7.16
N ARG A 302 -7.15 -1.23 -7.32
CA ARG A 302 -7.89 -0.19 -8.06
C ARG A 302 -7.86 1.14 -7.30
N ASP A 303 -8.12 1.14 -5.99
CA ASP A 303 -8.01 2.36 -5.16
C ASP A 303 -6.59 2.93 -5.20
N GLN A 304 -5.57 2.06 -5.13
CA GLN A 304 -4.17 2.49 -5.22
C GLN A 304 -3.87 3.09 -6.60
N SER A 305 -4.41 2.50 -7.67
CA SER A 305 -4.22 2.99 -9.04
C SER A 305 -4.90 4.34 -9.25
N SER A 306 -6.15 4.51 -8.81
CA SER A 306 -6.86 5.79 -8.90
C SER A 306 -6.18 6.89 -8.07
N SER A 307 -5.73 6.54 -6.86
CA SER A 307 -4.96 7.46 -6.01
C SER A 307 -3.64 7.90 -6.64
N ALA A 308 -2.94 7.00 -7.34
CA ALA A 308 -1.69 7.29 -8.04
C ALA A 308 -1.93 8.15 -9.29
N PHE A 309 -3.00 7.90 -10.05
CA PHE A 309 -3.40 8.77 -11.16
C PHE A 309 -3.59 10.21 -10.68
N ALA A 310 -4.39 10.43 -9.63
CA ALA A 310 -4.68 11.76 -9.13
C ALA A 310 -3.49 12.40 -8.38
N GLY A 311 -2.80 11.63 -7.53
CA GLY A 311 -1.75 12.15 -6.66
C GLY A 311 -0.37 12.27 -7.31
N ASP A 312 -0.02 11.36 -8.23
CA ASP A 312 1.34 11.27 -8.77
C ASP A 312 1.46 11.85 -10.19
N ILE A 313 0.38 11.74 -10.98
CA ILE A 313 0.32 12.22 -12.39
C ILE A 313 -0.60 13.44 -12.54
N GLY A 314 -1.52 13.65 -11.59
CA GLY A 314 -2.50 14.73 -11.63
C GLY A 314 -3.67 14.50 -12.59
N ILE A 315 -4.06 13.23 -12.79
CA ILE A 315 -5.14 12.79 -13.70
C ILE A 315 -6.33 12.28 -12.89
N SER A 316 -7.54 12.73 -13.23
CA SER A 316 -8.77 12.15 -12.66
C SER A 316 -9.14 10.79 -13.23
N THR A 317 -9.81 9.99 -12.41
CA THR A 317 -10.43 8.71 -12.79
C THR A 317 -11.86 8.64 -12.24
N PRO A 318 -12.71 7.70 -12.68
CA PRO A 318 -14.06 7.54 -12.13
C PRO A 318 -14.09 7.31 -10.61
N ASP A 319 -13.03 6.70 -10.06
CA ASP A 319 -12.89 6.38 -8.64
C ASP A 319 -12.16 7.50 -7.86
N ASP A 320 -11.61 8.52 -8.53
CA ASP A 320 -11.02 9.72 -7.92
C ASP A 320 -11.14 10.90 -8.91
N PRO A 321 -12.28 11.63 -8.91
CA PRO A 321 -12.62 12.62 -9.94
C PRO A 321 -11.95 13.99 -9.71
N ARG A 322 -10.70 14.01 -9.24
CA ARG A 322 -9.92 15.24 -9.02
C ARG A 322 -9.16 15.64 -10.30
N HIS A 323 -9.78 16.43 -11.17
CA HIS A 323 -9.15 16.89 -12.43
C HIS A 323 -7.93 17.81 -12.24
N PHE A 324 -7.78 18.38 -11.05
CA PHE A 324 -6.65 19.23 -10.66
C PHE A 324 -5.63 18.47 -9.79
N GLY A 325 -5.74 17.14 -9.70
CA GLY A 325 -4.84 16.29 -8.91
C GLY A 325 -4.84 16.66 -7.43
N ASP A 326 -3.65 16.95 -6.89
CA ASP A 326 -3.44 17.29 -5.48
C ASP A 326 -3.41 18.81 -5.20
N CYS A 327 -3.67 19.63 -6.22
CA CYS A 327 -3.64 21.09 -6.09
C CYS A 327 -4.69 21.61 -5.10
N THR A 328 -4.32 22.68 -4.40
CA THR A 328 -5.20 23.37 -3.45
C THR A 328 -5.72 24.69 -4.04
N GLU A 329 -6.75 25.26 -3.40
CA GLU A 329 -7.29 26.58 -3.76
C GLU A 329 -6.23 27.71 -3.70
N LYS A 330 -5.15 27.53 -2.93
CA LYS A 330 -4.03 28.48 -2.86
C LYS A 330 -3.12 28.42 -4.08
N GLN A 331 -3.25 27.39 -4.90
CA GLN A 331 -2.50 27.20 -6.14
C GLN A 331 -3.41 27.50 -7.33
N THR A 332 -3.99 28.71 -7.36
CA THR A 332 -5.04 29.11 -8.32
C THR A 332 -4.69 28.81 -9.78
N ALA A 333 -3.44 29.05 -10.19
CA ALA A 333 -3.01 28.75 -11.57
C ALA A 333 -3.03 27.24 -11.89
N CYS A 334 -2.76 26.37 -10.91
CA CYS A 334 -2.96 24.93 -11.09
C CYS A 334 -4.46 24.60 -11.12
N PHE A 335 -5.21 25.12 -10.16
CA PHE A 335 -6.63 24.83 -10.01
C PHE A 335 -7.46 25.23 -11.25
N ASP A 336 -7.10 26.34 -11.89
CA ASP A 336 -7.78 26.87 -13.08
C ASP A 336 -7.20 26.35 -14.41
N ALA A 337 -6.20 25.47 -14.38
CA ALA A 337 -5.58 24.95 -15.58
C ALA A 337 -6.56 24.11 -16.41
N ALA A 338 -6.29 24.01 -17.71
CA ALA A 338 -7.08 23.15 -18.59
C ALA A 338 -6.95 21.68 -18.18
N THR A 339 -8.05 20.95 -18.22
CA THR A 339 -8.09 19.50 -17.97
C THR A 339 -8.03 18.73 -19.28
N GLY A 340 -7.67 17.45 -19.21
CA GLY A 340 -7.68 16.55 -20.37
C GLY A 340 -9.02 15.87 -20.61
N VAL A 341 -10.08 16.29 -19.91
CA VAL A 341 -11.41 15.67 -19.99
C VAL A 341 -11.93 15.80 -21.41
N GLN A 342 -12.32 14.66 -21.98
CA GLN A 342 -12.91 14.58 -23.31
C GLN A 342 -14.37 14.15 -23.16
N PRO A 343 -15.36 15.06 -23.32
CA PRO A 343 -16.78 14.75 -23.10
C PRO A 343 -17.31 13.56 -23.89
N ARG A 344 -16.68 13.22 -25.02
CA ARG A 344 -17.02 12.07 -25.86
C ARG A 344 -16.57 10.71 -25.27
N LEU A 345 -15.65 10.72 -24.31
CA LEU A 345 -15.07 9.53 -23.66
C LEU A 345 -15.55 9.37 -22.21
N GLY A 346 -15.91 10.47 -21.54
CA GLY A 346 -16.37 10.47 -20.16
C GLY A 346 -16.24 11.85 -19.54
N ASP A 347 -16.51 11.92 -18.23
CA ASP A 347 -16.35 13.10 -17.39
C ASP A 347 -14.97 13.18 -16.71
N THR A 348 -14.12 12.17 -16.88
CA THR A 348 -12.77 12.08 -16.30
C THR A 348 -11.70 11.93 -17.39
N GLU A 349 -10.44 12.13 -17.03
CA GLU A 349 -9.29 12.08 -17.96
C GLU A 349 -8.83 10.65 -18.28
N ALA A 350 -8.97 9.75 -17.31
CA ALA A 350 -8.75 8.32 -17.49
C ALA A 350 -10.03 7.52 -17.15
N PRO A 351 -11.09 7.62 -17.97
CA PRO A 351 -12.34 6.87 -17.77
C PRO A 351 -12.12 5.38 -18.07
N ASP A 352 -13.05 4.53 -17.63
CA ASP A 352 -13.02 3.12 -18.03
C ASP A 352 -13.17 2.98 -19.57
N PRO A 353 -12.42 2.08 -20.22
CA PRO A 353 -11.64 0.99 -19.63
C PRO A 353 -10.17 1.34 -19.27
N VAL A 354 -9.75 2.61 -19.23
CA VAL A 354 -8.34 2.96 -18.91
C VAL A 354 -7.97 2.53 -17.49
N LEU A 355 -8.76 2.92 -16.48
CA LEU A 355 -8.50 2.53 -15.09
C LEU A 355 -8.65 1.02 -14.91
N GLU A 356 -9.66 0.39 -15.52
CA GLU A 356 -9.80 -1.07 -15.56
C GLU A 356 -8.56 -1.79 -16.12
N LEU A 357 -8.05 -1.40 -17.28
CA LEU A 357 -6.91 -2.05 -17.94
C LEU A 357 -5.62 -1.88 -17.13
N VAL A 358 -5.37 -0.69 -16.57
CA VAL A 358 -4.20 -0.46 -15.70
C VAL A 358 -4.32 -1.26 -14.40
N THR A 359 -5.51 -1.34 -13.82
CA THR A 359 -5.78 -2.18 -12.65
C THR A 359 -5.56 -3.66 -12.97
N PHE A 360 -6.05 -4.13 -14.11
CA PHE A 360 -5.87 -5.52 -14.56
C PHE A 360 -4.40 -5.86 -14.74
N TYR A 361 -3.63 -4.97 -15.37
CA TYR A 361 -2.18 -5.08 -15.49
C TYR A 361 -1.51 -5.22 -14.12
N ALA A 362 -1.75 -4.26 -13.22
CA ALA A 362 -1.15 -4.25 -11.87
C ALA A 362 -1.53 -5.50 -11.05
N LYS A 363 -2.76 -6.00 -11.19
CA LYS A 363 -3.22 -7.23 -10.52
C LYS A 363 -2.54 -8.50 -11.07
N ASN A 364 -2.07 -8.50 -12.31
CA ASN A 364 -1.60 -9.69 -13.02
C ASN A 364 -0.10 -9.68 -13.36
N LEU A 365 0.69 -8.80 -12.75
CA LEU A 365 2.15 -8.91 -12.79
C LEU A 365 2.60 -10.14 -11.98
N ALA A 366 3.19 -11.11 -12.66
CA ALA A 366 3.59 -12.38 -12.09
C ALA A 366 4.72 -12.22 -11.06
N VAL A 367 4.66 -13.02 -10.01
CA VAL A 367 5.83 -13.25 -9.15
C VAL A 367 6.79 -14.18 -9.90
N PRO A 368 8.09 -13.85 -10.03
CA PRO A 368 9.06 -14.77 -10.63
C PRO A 368 9.26 -16.04 -9.80
N LYS A 369 9.77 -17.09 -10.44
CA LYS A 369 10.27 -18.26 -9.70
C LYS A 369 11.36 -17.84 -8.71
N ARG A 370 11.30 -18.40 -7.51
CA ARG A 370 12.37 -18.24 -6.52
C ARG A 370 13.64 -18.88 -7.06
N ARG A 371 14.77 -18.18 -6.93
CA ARG A 371 16.06 -18.70 -7.39
C ARG A 371 16.68 -19.62 -6.36
N ASP A 372 17.41 -20.62 -6.83
CA ASP A 372 18.35 -21.42 -6.04
C ASP A 372 17.75 -22.00 -4.74
N VAL A 373 16.50 -22.47 -4.79
CA VAL A 373 15.74 -22.89 -3.59
C VAL A 373 16.37 -24.06 -2.84
N ASP A 374 17.16 -24.89 -3.53
CA ASP A 374 17.87 -26.04 -2.97
C ASP A 374 19.33 -25.73 -2.63
N ASP A 375 19.81 -24.50 -2.89
CA ASP A 375 21.16 -24.10 -2.54
C ASP A 375 21.33 -24.06 -1.02
N ALA A 376 22.42 -24.66 -0.53
CA ALA A 376 22.68 -24.82 0.90
C ALA A 376 22.79 -23.47 1.63
N GLN A 377 23.32 -22.43 0.98
CA GLN A 377 23.42 -21.09 1.55
C GLN A 377 22.04 -20.42 1.61
N VAL A 378 21.20 -20.60 0.59
CA VAL A 378 19.81 -20.11 0.58
C VAL A 378 18.97 -20.76 1.68
N LEU A 379 19.09 -22.07 1.84
CA LEU A 379 18.43 -22.84 2.90
C LEU A 379 18.89 -22.42 4.30
N ARG A 380 20.21 -22.25 4.48
CA ARG A 380 20.77 -21.71 5.73
C ARG A 380 20.28 -20.29 6.01
N GLY A 381 20.17 -19.44 4.99
CA GLY A 381 19.61 -18.10 5.12
C GLY A 381 18.14 -18.12 5.57
N LYS A 382 17.33 -19.03 5.03
CA LYS A 382 15.96 -19.27 5.47
C LYS A 382 15.91 -19.67 6.96
N GLU A 383 16.76 -20.59 7.40
CA GLU A 383 16.84 -20.99 8.81
C GLU A 383 17.18 -19.80 9.73
N VAL A 384 18.19 -19.00 9.36
CA VAL A 384 18.58 -17.81 10.13
C VAL A 384 17.44 -16.80 10.20
N PHE A 385 16.72 -16.58 9.10
CA PHE A 385 15.56 -15.68 9.06
C PHE A 385 14.47 -16.11 10.04
N TYR A 386 14.18 -17.41 10.11
CA TYR A 386 13.20 -17.96 11.06
C TYR A 386 13.71 -17.87 12.50
N ALA A 387 14.95 -18.30 12.76
CA ALA A 387 15.54 -18.30 14.09
C ALA A 387 15.72 -16.88 14.68
N SER A 388 15.83 -15.86 13.82
CA SER A 388 15.91 -14.45 14.23
C SER A 388 14.54 -13.84 14.55
N GLY A 389 13.44 -14.58 14.38
CA GLY A 389 12.08 -14.09 14.61
C GLY A 389 11.51 -13.25 13.48
N CYS A 390 12.17 -13.16 12.32
CA CYS A 390 11.72 -12.29 11.22
C CYS A 390 10.31 -12.68 10.72
N THR A 391 9.93 -13.95 10.85
CA THR A 391 8.61 -14.48 10.46
C THR A 391 7.48 -14.10 11.41
N ALA A 392 7.78 -13.44 12.53
CA ALA A 392 6.76 -12.89 13.42
C ALA A 392 6.03 -11.72 12.75
N CYS A 393 6.76 -10.86 12.04
CA CYS A 393 6.19 -9.80 11.20
C CYS A 393 6.03 -10.21 9.74
N HIS A 394 7.05 -10.82 9.12
CA HIS A 394 7.05 -11.19 7.70
C HIS A 394 6.44 -12.58 7.49
N ARG A 395 5.12 -12.66 7.35
CA ARG A 395 4.41 -13.94 7.28
C ARG A 395 4.78 -14.69 6.00
N PRO A 396 5.37 -15.90 6.09
CA PRO A 396 5.91 -16.56 4.92
C PRO A 396 4.86 -17.03 3.92
N LYS A 397 3.66 -17.43 4.37
CA LYS A 397 2.70 -18.17 3.56
C LYS A 397 1.26 -17.76 3.82
N PHE A 398 0.49 -17.61 2.75
CA PHE A 398 -0.96 -17.50 2.79
C PHE A 398 -1.60 -18.40 1.73
N VAL A 399 -2.87 -18.73 1.91
CA VAL A 399 -3.70 -19.28 0.83
C VAL A 399 -4.76 -18.26 0.49
N THR A 400 -4.76 -17.76 -0.75
CA THR A 400 -5.72 -16.75 -1.19
C THR A 400 -7.17 -17.25 -1.15
N SER A 401 -8.12 -16.32 -1.18
CA SER A 401 -9.55 -16.60 -1.09
C SER A 401 -10.04 -17.45 -2.27
N ARG A 402 -10.98 -18.38 -2.01
CA ARG A 402 -11.76 -19.05 -3.07
C ARG A 402 -12.73 -18.08 -3.77
N LYS A 403 -13.06 -16.96 -3.12
CA LYS A 403 -13.94 -15.90 -3.62
C LYS A 403 -13.17 -14.74 -4.26
N ALA A 404 -11.86 -14.91 -4.54
CA ALA A 404 -11.10 -13.88 -5.24
C ALA A 404 -11.77 -13.51 -6.57
N GLU A 405 -11.86 -12.22 -6.86
CA GLU A 405 -12.53 -11.68 -8.05
C GLU A 405 -11.90 -12.24 -9.34
N ASN A 406 -10.57 -12.24 -9.41
CA ASN A 406 -9.83 -12.84 -10.51
C ASN A 406 -9.53 -14.32 -10.20
N LYS A 407 -10.01 -15.21 -11.08
CA LYS A 407 -9.84 -16.66 -10.98
C LYS A 407 -8.37 -17.09 -10.98
N ALA A 408 -7.49 -16.36 -11.66
CA ALA A 408 -6.05 -16.63 -11.68
C ALA A 408 -5.42 -16.50 -10.27
N GLN A 409 -6.02 -15.68 -9.40
CA GLN A 409 -5.53 -15.44 -8.03
C GLN A 409 -6.29 -16.26 -7.00
N ALA A 410 -7.33 -17.02 -7.38
CA ALA A 410 -8.16 -17.75 -6.44
C ALA A 410 -7.47 -19.01 -5.92
N PHE A 411 -7.53 -19.22 -4.60
CA PHE A 411 -7.07 -20.42 -3.90
C PHE A 411 -5.63 -20.87 -4.23
N GLN A 412 -4.72 -19.90 -4.26
CA GLN A 412 -3.28 -20.07 -4.49
C GLN A 412 -2.54 -20.12 -3.15
N LEU A 413 -1.63 -21.09 -2.99
CA LEU A 413 -0.59 -21.00 -1.96
C LEU A 413 0.47 -20.02 -2.46
N ILE A 414 0.74 -18.98 -1.67
CA ILE A 414 1.65 -17.89 -2.03
C ILE A 414 2.68 -17.67 -0.92
N TRP A 415 3.83 -17.08 -1.28
CA TRP A 415 4.92 -16.78 -0.35
C TRP A 415 5.29 -15.28 -0.35
N PRO A 416 4.44 -14.42 0.23
CA PRO A 416 4.61 -12.97 0.12
C PRO A 416 5.69 -12.41 1.06
N TYR A 417 5.98 -13.08 2.18
CA TYR A 417 6.86 -12.54 3.25
C TYR A 417 6.47 -11.10 3.65
N SER A 418 5.16 -10.88 3.75
CA SER A 418 4.50 -9.59 3.99
C SER A 418 4.17 -9.35 5.45
#